data_AF-A0A3A8NE21-F1
#
_entry.id   AF-A0A3A8NE21-F1
#
_cell.length_a   1.000
_cell.length_b   1.000
_cell.length_c   1.000
_cell.angle_alpha   90.00
_cell.angle_beta   90.00
_cell.angle_gamma   90.00
#
_symmetry.space_group_name_H-M   'P 1'
#
loop_
_entity.id
_entity.type
_entity.pdbx_description
1 polymer ?
#
loop_
_entity_poly.entity_id
_entity_poly.type
_entity_poly.pdbx_seq_one_letter_code
_entity_poly.pdbx_strand_id
1 'polypeptide(L)'
;MAREASLRVVFGIAVLDLIGFGILIPQLGVYGVRFGASPFTVGLLVAVYSLMQLVAAPIMGRLSDRFGRRPVLLLSQVGSLLGYVLFAFAHTLPLLFLSRVIDGVSGGNVSTAQAVVADITPPSERARGMGIIGAAFGLGFVLGPALGGVLGAWGGNLAIGLFAAGLSAVNLLCTWFFLPETRVPGSPSATVRTIKGAASVLSLPVVGRCVVLVLLFTVAFAQMEGTFSVYLLTRFLSAGAVPLEGGWLVHAVHPDEAILREASLRSGALFAVVGVLSAL
;
A
#
# COMPACT_ATOMS: atom_id res chain seq x y z
N MET A 1 -19.12 -24.12 -6.55
CA MET A 1 -19.62 -22.87 -7.15
C MET A 1 -19.53 -21.65 -6.23
N ALA A 2 -20.14 -21.63 -5.03
CA ALA A 2 -20.07 -20.47 -4.11
C ALA A 2 -18.64 -20.12 -3.61
N ARG A 3 -17.79 -21.15 -3.41
CA ARG A 3 -16.38 -21.01 -2.98
C ARG A 3 -15.49 -20.33 -4.04
N GLU A 4 -15.56 -20.79 -5.29
CA GLU A 4 -14.80 -20.21 -6.40
C GLU A 4 -15.28 -18.80 -6.76
N ALA A 5 -16.57 -18.51 -6.58
CA ALA A 5 -17.10 -17.15 -6.73
C ALA A 5 -16.53 -16.22 -5.65
N SER A 6 -16.47 -16.68 -4.39
CA SER A 6 -15.92 -15.89 -3.27
C SER A 6 -14.42 -15.62 -3.44
N LEU A 7 -13.63 -16.61 -3.88
CA LEU A 7 -12.20 -16.42 -4.16
C LEU A 7 -11.94 -15.41 -5.29
N ARG A 8 -12.75 -15.44 -6.35
CA ARG A 8 -12.66 -14.46 -7.45
C ARG A 8 -13.02 -13.04 -7.00
N VAL A 9 -14.03 -12.91 -6.15
CA VAL A 9 -14.42 -11.61 -5.57
C VAL A 9 -13.31 -11.06 -4.69
N VAL A 10 -12.74 -11.87 -3.80
CA VAL A 10 -11.62 -11.46 -2.93
C VAL A 10 -10.37 -11.08 -3.74
N PHE A 11 -10.07 -11.86 -4.78
CA PHE A 11 -8.98 -11.53 -5.71
C PHE A 11 -9.21 -10.17 -6.37
N GLY A 12 -10.39 -9.94 -6.94
CA GLY A 12 -10.72 -8.66 -7.58
C GLY A 12 -10.62 -7.49 -6.60
N ILE A 13 -11.11 -7.66 -5.37
CA ILE A 13 -11.01 -6.67 -4.29
C ILE A 13 -9.55 -6.37 -3.95
N ALA A 14 -8.73 -7.41 -3.81
CA ALA A 14 -7.30 -7.26 -3.50
C ALA A 14 -6.54 -6.59 -4.66
N VAL A 15 -6.84 -6.94 -5.91
CA VAL A 15 -6.21 -6.31 -7.09
C VAL A 15 -6.55 -4.83 -7.15
N LEU A 16 -7.82 -4.44 -7.01
CA LEU A 16 -8.24 -3.04 -7.05
C LEU A 16 -7.56 -2.23 -5.93
N ASP A 17 -7.48 -2.80 -4.74
CA ASP A 17 -6.82 -2.18 -3.58
C ASP A 17 -5.32 -1.96 -3.82
N LEU A 18 -4.63 -2.99 -4.32
CA LEU A 18 -3.19 -2.97 -4.54
C LEU A 18 -2.80 -2.10 -5.75
N ILE A 19 -3.66 -1.96 -6.75
CA ILE A 19 -3.48 -0.96 -7.81
C ILE A 19 -3.57 0.44 -7.21
N GLY A 20 -4.62 0.72 -6.41
CA GLY A 20 -4.79 2.01 -5.72
C GLY A 20 -3.55 2.37 -4.91
N PHE A 21 -3.06 1.43 -4.10
CA PHE A 21 -1.83 1.60 -3.32
C PHE A 21 -0.59 1.82 -4.21
N GLY A 22 -0.40 0.98 -5.24
CA GLY A 22 0.75 1.03 -6.14
C GLY A 22 0.85 2.31 -6.97
N ILE A 23 -0.27 2.96 -7.29
CA ILE A 23 -0.30 4.27 -7.97
C ILE A 23 0.47 5.33 -7.16
N LEU A 24 0.40 5.28 -5.83
CA LEU A 24 0.92 6.36 -4.99
C LEU A 24 2.40 6.21 -4.66
N ILE A 25 2.95 4.99 -4.66
CA ILE A 25 4.34 4.69 -4.25
C ILE A 25 5.38 5.55 -4.98
N PRO A 26 5.48 5.55 -6.34
CA PRO A 26 6.49 6.33 -7.02
C PRO A 26 6.23 7.85 -6.93
N GLN A 27 4.95 8.21 -6.78
CA GLN A 27 4.50 9.60 -6.82
C GLN A 27 4.79 10.35 -5.51
N LEU A 28 4.89 9.64 -4.39
CA LEU A 28 5.27 10.23 -3.10
C LEU A 28 6.62 10.95 -3.14
N GLY A 29 7.59 10.43 -3.89
CA GLY A 29 8.88 11.09 -4.08
C GLY A 29 8.74 12.39 -4.85
N VAL A 30 8.04 12.35 -5.99
CA VAL A 30 7.82 13.51 -6.88
C VAL A 30 7.08 14.64 -6.15
N TYR A 31 5.95 14.33 -5.51
CA TYR A 31 5.14 15.36 -4.83
C TYR A 31 5.71 15.75 -3.47
N GLY A 32 6.41 14.86 -2.78
CA GLY A 32 7.17 15.23 -1.59
C GLY A 32 8.15 16.35 -1.90
N VAL A 33 8.99 16.18 -2.93
CA VAL A 33 9.94 17.21 -3.37
C VAL A 33 9.21 18.48 -3.84
N ARG A 34 8.11 18.36 -4.59
CA ARG A 34 7.29 19.52 -5.03
C ARG A 34 6.84 20.41 -3.87
N PHE A 35 6.49 19.82 -2.73
CA PHE A 35 6.07 20.55 -1.52
C PHE A 35 7.22 20.86 -0.56
N GLY A 36 8.48 20.71 -0.99
CA GLY A 36 9.67 21.08 -0.23
C GLY A 36 10.21 20.00 0.70
N ALA A 37 9.88 18.72 0.51
CA ALA A 37 10.45 17.65 1.32
C ALA A 37 11.92 17.42 0.95
N SER A 38 12.76 17.28 1.97
CA SER A 38 14.10 16.70 1.82
C SER A 38 14.00 15.21 1.44
N PRO A 39 15.06 14.59 0.88
CA PRO A 39 15.11 13.14 0.64
C PRO A 39 14.77 12.32 1.90
N PHE A 40 15.27 12.76 3.06
CA PHE A 40 14.97 12.15 4.35
C PHE A 40 13.47 12.26 4.68
N THR A 41 12.87 13.43 4.45
CA THR A 41 11.43 13.66 4.65
C THR A 41 10.57 12.82 3.70
N VAL A 42 11.00 12.62 2.45
CA VAL A 42 10.36 11.68 1.52
C VAL A 42 10.43 10.25 2.04
N GLY A 43 11.58 9.83 2.57
CA GLY A 43 11.72 8.54 3.25
C GLY A 43 10.74 8.40 4.42
N LEU A 44 10.56 9.44 5.23
CA LEU A 44 9.56 9.47 6.31
C LEU A 44 8.12 9.41 5.79
N LEU A 45 7.80 10.04 4.66
CA LEU A 45 6.46 9.96 4.02
C LEU A 45 6.11 8.53 3.60
N VAL A 46 7.09 7.75 3.11
CA VAL A 46 6.88 6.33 2.80
C VAL A 46 6.80 5.52 4.09
N ALA A 47 7.70 5.78 5.05
CA ALA A 47 7.78 5.02 6.29
C ALA A 47 6.55 5.18 7.20
N VAL A 48 5.91 6.37 7.23
CA VAL A 48 4.76 6.62 8.09
C VAL A 48 3.57 5.74 7.72
N TYR A 49 3.36 5.47 6.43
CA TYR A 49 2.31 4.54 5.98
C TYR A 49 2.58 3.14 6.53
N SER A 50 3.79 2.61 6.35
CA SER A 50 4.18 1.28 6.83
C SER A 50 4.13 1.18 8.36
N LEU A 51 4.51 2.25 9.06
CA LEU A 51 4.43 2.31 10.52
C LEU A 51 2.98 2.25 11.01
N MET A 52 2.09 3.03 10.40
CA MET A 52 0.67 3.00 10.73
C MET A 52 0.05 1.64 10.39
N GLN A 53 0.42 1.05 9.25
CA GLN A 53 -0.04 -0.28 8.85
C GLN A 53 0.45 -1.37 9.82
N LEU A 54 1.69 -1.29 10.28
CA LEU A 54 2.25 -2.22 11.27
C LEU A 54 1.46 -2.19 12.60
N VAL A 55 1.08 -1.00 13.06
CA VAL A 55 0.29 -0.81 14.27
C VAL A 55 -1.17 -1.22 14.05
N ALA A 56 -1.75 -0.87 12.90
CA ALA A 56 -3.16 -1.08 12.60
C ALA A 56 -3.47 -2.53 12.20
N ALA A 57 -2.58 -3.26 11.52
CA ALA A 57 -2.86 -4.62 11.05
C ALA A 57 -3.26 -5.59 12.18
N PRO A 58 -2.58 -5.66 13.34
CA PRO A 58 -3.03 -6.47 14.47
C PRO A 58 -4.35 -5.98 15.10
N ILE A 59 -4.65 -4.68 15.01
CA ILE A 59 -5.89 -4.10 15.53
C ILE A 59 -7.05 -4.49 14.60
N MET A 60 -6.91 -4.26 13.30
CA MET A 60 -7.89 -4.58 12.28
C MET A 60 -8.16 -6.09 12.21
N GLY A 61 -7.13 -6.94 12.29
CA GLY A 61 -7.31 -8.39 12.36
C GLY A 61 -8.17 -8.81 13.56
N ARG A 62 -7.91 -8.24 14.75
CA ARG A 62 -8.73 -8.49 15.96
C ARG A 62 -10.15 -7.95 15.85
N LEU A 63 -10.33 -6.74 15.31
CA LEU A 63 -11.66 -6.21 15.05
C LEU A 63 -12.41 -7.12 14.09
N SER A 64 -11.73 -7.64 13.07
CA SER A 64 -12.31 -8.54 12.08
C SER A 64 -12.74 -9.87 12.71
N ASP A 65 -11.91 -10.42 13.59
CA ASP A 65 -12.26 -11.61 14.37
C ASP A 65 -13.45 -11.37 15.30
N ARG A 66 -13.70 -10.12 15.75
CA ARG A 66 -14.78 -9.78 16.70
C ARG A 66 -16.09 -9.35 16.04
N PHE A 67 -16.01 -8.54 14.99
CA PHE A 67 -17.17 -7.90 14.35
C PHE A 67 -17.53 -8.53 13.00
N GLY A 68 -16.67 -9.39 12.44
CA GLY A 68 -16.84 -9.96 11.11
C GLY A 68 -15.80 -9.44 10.12
N ARG A 69 -15.57 -10.21 9.06
CA ARG A 69 -14.57 -9.92 8.02
C ARG A 69 -15.05 -8.79 7.11
N ARG A 70 -16.33 -8.81 6.74
CA ARG A 70 -16.91 -7.85 5.80
C ARG A 70 -17.02 -6.42 6.38
N PRO A 71 -17.56 -6.18 7.59
CA PRO A 71 -17.65 -4.83 8.14
C PRO A 71 -16.30 -4.14 8.32
N VAL A 72 -15.27 -4.92 8.70
CA VAL A 72 -13.93 -4.38 8.90
C VAL A 72 -13.25 -4.06 7.57
N LEU A 73 -13.44 -4.89 6.54
CA LEU A 73 -12.95 -4.57 5.18
C LEU A 73 -13.59 -3.29 4.64
N LEU A 74 -14.90 -3.12 4.81
CA LEU A 74 -15.60 -1.90 4.41
C LEU A 74 -15.06 -0.67 5.15
N LEU A 75 -14.85 -0.78 6.48
CA LEU A 75 -14.28 0.31 7.28
C LEU A 75 -12.87 0.70 6.79
N SER A 76 -12.01 -0.29 6.52
CA SER A 76 -10.69 -0.01 5.96
C SER A 76 -10.76 0.70 4.61
N GLN A 77 -11.61 0.22 3.69
CA GLN A 77 -11.78 0.80 2.36
C GLN A 77 -12.32 2.23 2.40
N VAL A 78 -13.21 2.55 3.34
CA VAL A 78 -13.67 3.93 3.58
C VAL A 78 -12.50 4.80 4.01
N GLY A 79 -11.66 4.36 4.95
CA GLY A 79 -10.52 5.17 5.36
C GLY A 79 -9.46 5.32 4.26
N SER A 80 -9.19 4.29 3.44
CA SER A 80 -8.32 4.43 2.26
C SER A 80 -8.89 5.41 1.25
N LEU A 81 -10.20 5.36 0.99
CA LEU A 81 -10.88 6.34 0.15
C LEU A 81 -10.69 7.78 0.68
N LEU A 82 -10.85 7.99 1.98
CA LEU A 82 -10.60 9.29 2.62
C LEU A 82 -9.13 9.71 2.50
N GLY A 83 -8.20 8.78 2.69
CA GLY A 83 -6.76 9.01 2.51
C GLY A 83 -6.41 9.42 1.07
N TYR A 84 -6.99 8.76 0.08
CA TYR A 84 -6.78 9.10 -1.34
C TYR A 84 -7.42 10.43 -1.74
N VAL A 85 -8.62 10.74 -1.25
CA VAL A 85 -9.24 12.06 -1.44
C VAL A 85 -8.36 13.14 -0.82
N LEU A 86 -7.87 12.93 0.40
CA LEU A 86 -7.01 13.90 1.07
C LEU A 86 -5.69 14.10 0.32
N PHE A 87 -5.12 13.04 -0.26
CA PHE A 87 -3.93 13.14 -1.12
C PHE A 87 -4.20 13.96 -2.39
N ALA A 88 -5.38 13.80 -3.00
CA ALA A 88 -5.78 14.53 -4.20
C ALA A 88 -5.78 16.05 -3.96
N PHE A 89 -6.24 16.48 -2.79
CA PHE A 89 -6.33 17.89 -2.40
C PHE A 89 -5.18 18.34 -1.48
N ALA A 90 -4.11 17.55 -1.37
CA ALA A 90 -2.97 17.93 -0.57
C ALA A 90 -2.17 19.03 -1.28
N HIS A 91 -2.01 20.17 -0.59
CA HIS A 91 -1.21 21.31 -1.06
C HIS A 91 0.00 21.59 -0.15
N THR A 92 0.19 20.80 0.90
CA THR A 92 1.25 20.98 1.90
C THR A 92 1.77 19.61 2.37
N LEU A 93 3.02 19.56 2.84
CA LEU A 93 3.61 18.33 3.40
C LEU A 93 2.80 17.73 4.56
N PRO A 94 2.31 18.50 5.55
CA PRO A 94 1.51 17.94 6.62
C PRO A 94 0.23 17.25 6.13
N LEU A 95 -0.44 17.78 5.10
CA LEU A 95 -1.60 17.13 4.50
C LEU A 95 -1.24 15.82 3.79
N LEU A 96 -0.07 15.77 3.14
CA LEU A 96 0.44 14.50 2.60
C LEU A 96 0.70 13.47 3.70
N PHE A 97 1.36 13.87 4.79
CA PHE A 97 1.57 12.98 5.95
C PHE A 97 0.24 12.48 6.51
N LEU A 98 -0.73 13.37 6.70
CA LEU A 98 -2.06 13.00 7.20
C LEU A 98 -2.76 12.01 6.26
N SER A 99 -2.66 12.22 4.95
CA SER A 99 -3.20 11.28 3.96
C SER A 99 -2.58 9.88 4.08
N ARG A 100 -1.27 9.79 4.35
CA ARG A 100 -0.54 8.53 4.57
C ARG A 100 -0.86 7.87 5.90
N VAL A 101 -1.10 8.67 6.94
CA VAL A 101 -1.52 8.14 8.24
C VAL A 101 -2.90 7.50 8.14
N ILE A 102 -3.86 8.22 7.55
CA ILE A 102 -5.23 7.71 7.38
C ILE A 102 -5.23 6.42 6.56
N ASP A 103 -4.56 6.44 5.41
CA ASP A 103 -4.49 5.27 4.53
C ASP A 103 -3.71 4.11 5.17
N GLY A 104 -2.61 4.39 5.88
CA GLY A 104 -1.83 3.37 6.58
C GLY A 104 -2.61 2.70 7.72
N VAL A 105 -3.42 3.45 8.48
CA VAL A 105 -4.33 2.88 9.49
C VAL A 105 -5.40 1.99 8.83
N SER A 106 -5.84 2.36 7.63
CA SER A 106 -6.77 1.58 6.81
C SER A 106 -6.14 0.37 6.12
N GLY A 107 -4.83 0.36 5.90
CA GLY A 107 -4.08 -0.71 5.22
C GLY A 107 -4.05 -2.06 5.94
N GLY A 108 -4.78 -2.24 7.04
CA GLY A 108 -5.03 -3.54 7.67
C GLY A 108 -5.94 -4.48 6.83
N ASN A 109 -6.48 -3.99 5.72
CA ASN A 109 -7.30 -4.75 4.76
C ASN A 109 -6.62 -6.01 4.22
N VAL A 110 -5.31 -6.01 3.95
CA VAL A 110 -4.55 -7.18 3.45
C VAL A 110 -4.63 -8.33 4.45
N SER A 111 -4.47 -8.04 5.75
CA SER A 111 -4.57 -9.06 6.80
C SER A 111 -5.96 -9.68 6.88
N THR A 112 -7.00 -8.85 6.69
CA THR A 112 -8.38 -9.32 6.66
C THR A 112 -8.68 -10.12 5.39
N ALA A 113 -8.15 -9.72 4.23
CA ALA A 113 -8.28 -10.46 2.98
C ALA A 113 -7.60 -11.83 3.05
N GLN A 114 -6.39 -11.91 3.63
CA GLN A 114 -5.72 -13.18 3.91
C GLN A 114 -6.56 -14.06 4.84
N ALA A 115 -7.19 -13.48 5.87
CA ALA A 115 -8.08 -14.20 6.76
C ALA A 115 -9.33 -14.73 6.02
N VAL A 116 -9.95 -13.94 5.15
CA VAL A 116 -11.06 -14.38 4.29
C VAL A 116 -10.64 -15.57 3.42
N VAL A 117 -9.47 -15.49 2.77
CA VAL A 117 -8.94 -16.60 1.96
C VAL A 117 -8.68 -17.84 2.83
N ALA A 118 -8.16 -17.67 4.04
CA ALA A 118 -7.92 -18.76 4.98
C ALA A 118 -9.22 -19.43 5.48
N ASP A 119 -10.30 -18.65 5.62
CA ASP A 119 -11.63 -19.10 6.06
C ASP A 119 -12.34 -19.92 4.95
N ILE A 120 -12.18 -19.55 3.67
CA ILE A 120 -12.85 -20.20 2.54
C ILE A 120 -12.03 -21.31 1.86
N THR A 121 -10.79 -21.54 2.31
CA THR A 121 -9.87 -22.51 1.71
C THR A 121 -9.48 -23.61 2.71
N PRO A 122 -9.61 -24.90 2.37
CA PRO A 122 -9.23 -25.99 3.24
C PRO A 122 -7.71 -26.02 3.44
N PRO A 123 -7.21 -26.63 4.54
CA PRO A 123 -5.79 -26.62 4.88
C PRO A 123 -4.86 -27.11 3.75
N SER A 124 -5.28 -28.11 2.98
CA SER A 124 -4.52 -28.68 1.85
C SER A 124 -4.35 -27.72 0.66
N GLU A 125 -5.27 -26.78 0.47
CA GLU A 125 -5.26 -25.83 -0.64
C GLU A 125 -4.86 -24.41 -0.19
N ARG A 126 -4.61 -24.19 1.11
CA ARG A 126 -4.39 -22.87 1.67
C ARG A 126 -3.19 -22.14 1.06
N ALA A 127 -2.12 -22.86 0.73
CA ALA A 127 -0.97 -22.28 0.03
C ALA A 127 -1.37 -21.74 -1.35
N ARG A 128 -2.18 -22.50 -2.11
CA ARG A 128 -2.70 -22.07 -3.41
C ARG A 128 -3.64 -20.87 -3.27
N GLY A 129 -4.52 -20.88 -2.27
CA GLY A 129 -5.39 -19.74 -1.97
C GLY A 129 -4.60 -18.48 -1.64
N MET A 130 -3.57 -18.58 -0.81
CA MET A 130 -2.69 -17.45 -0.50
C MET A 130 -1.89 -16.96 -1.71
N GLY A 131 -1.56 -17.86 -2.65
CA GLY A 131 -0.94 -17.49 -3.93
C GLY A 131 -1.76 -16.50 -4.75
N ILE A 132 -3.09 -16.49 -4.61
CA ILE A 132 -3.99 -15.53 -5.27
C ILE A 132 -3.75 -14.10 -4.74
N ILE A 133 -3.50 -13.95 -3.45
CA ILE A 133 -3.12 -12.66 -2.85
C ILE A 133 -1.75 -12.22 -3.41
N GLY A 134 -0.78 -13.14 -3.50
CA GLY A 134 0.52 -12.86 -4.13
C GLY A 134 0.39 -12.40 -5.59
N ALA A 135 -0.47 -13.05 -6.38
CA ALA A 135 -0.75 -12.63 -7.75
C ALA A 135 -1.38 -11.23 -7.82
N ALA A 136 -2.24 -10.88 -6.86
CA ALA A 136 -2.82 -9.55 -6.75
C ALA A 136 -1.75 -8.49 -6.45
N PHE A 137 -0.76 -8.80 -5.60
CA PHE A 137 0.42 -7.95 -5.37
C PHE A 137 1.19 -7.74 -6.66
N GLY A 138 1.54 -8.80 -7.39
CA GLY A 138 2.23 -8.69 -8.67
C GLY A 138 1.50 -7.75 -9.65
N LEU A 139 0.19 -7.94 -9.83
CA LEU A 139 -0.61 -7.08 -10.71
C LEU A 139 -0.68 -5.63 -10.22
N GLY A 140 -0.86 -5.40 -8.93
CA GLY A 140 -0.89 -4.07 -8.33
C GLY A 140 0.43 -3.31 -8.51
N PHE A 141 1.56 -4.00 -8.34
CA PHE A 141 2.89 -3.41 -8.49
C PHE A 141 3.31 -3.22 -9.95
N VAL A 142 2.73 -3.96 -10.89
CA VAL A 142 2.93 -3.73 -12.34
C VAL A 142 2.08 -2.56 -12.82
N LEU A 143 0.77 -2.61 -12.56
CA LEU A 143 -0.19 -1.65 -13.12
C LEU A 143 -0.21 -0.34 -12.35
N GLY A 144 -0.09 -0.38 -11.03
CA GLY A 144 -0.20 0.77 -10.15
C GLY A 144 0.80 1.87 -10.49
N PRO A 145 2.11 1.62 -10.42
CA PRO A 145 3.12 2.62 -10.73
C PRO A 145 3.03 3.17 -12.15
N ALA A 146 2.72 2.33 -13.15
CA ALA A 146 2.51 2.77 -14.53
C ALA A 146 1.38 3.80 -14.63
N LEU A 147 0.22 3.49 -14.05
CA LEU A 147 -0.93 4.37 -13.99
C LEU A 147 -0.61 5.65 -13.20
N GLY A 148 0.06 5.52 -12.06
CA GLY A 148 0.49 6.64 -11.23
C GLY A 148 1.38 7.62 -11.98
N GLY A 149 2.31 7.11 -12.80
CA GLY A 149 3.17 7.95 -13.63
C GLY A 149 2.41 8.75 -14.69
N VAL A 150 1.48 8.11 -15.40
CA VAL A 150 0.65 8.77 -16.42
C VAL A 150 -0.30 9.80 -15.78
N LEU A 151 -0.95 9.43 -14.68
CA LEU A 151 -1.87 10.33 -13.95
C LEU A 151 -1.14 11.53 -13.37
N GLY A 152 0.02 11.32 -12.76
CA GLY A 152 0.85 12.39 -12.21
C GLY A 152 1.33 13.36 -13.28
N ALA A 153 1.65 12.84 -14.46
CA ALA A 153 2.07 13.63 -15.63
C ALA A 153 0.96 14.51 -16.23
N TRP A 154 -0.30 14.08 -16.14
CA TRP A 154 -1.44 14.81 -16.74
C TRP A 154 -2.17 15.73 -15.78
N GLY A 155 -2.36 15.29 -14.53
CA GLY A 155 -3.20 16.02 -13.57
C GLY A 155 -2.65 16.06 -12.15
N GLY A 156 -1.35 15.78 -11.99
CA GLY A 156 -0.70 15.97 -10.70
C GLY A 156 -1.17 14.98 -9.62
N ASN A 157 -0.96 15.39 -8.36
CA ASN A 157 -1.49 14.68 -7.20
C ASN A 157 -3.03 14.61 -7.20
N LEU A 158 -3.72 15.60 -7.81
CA LEU A 158 -5.17 15.62 -7.94
C LEU A 158 -5.68 14.42 -8.76
N ALA A 159 -5.16 14.22 -9.97
CA ALA A 159 -5.56 13.10 -10.82
C ALA A 159 -5.21 11.74 -10.18
N ILE A 160 -4.03 11.63 -9.58
CA ILE A 160 -3.61 10.43 -8.85
C ILE A 160 -4.59 10.11 -7.72
N GLY A 161 -4.84 11.07 -6.84
CA GLY A 161 -5.66 10.85 -5.65
C GLY A 161 -7.12 10.59 -6.01
N LEU A 162 -7.70 11.32 -6.98
CA LEU A 162 -9.08 11.08 -7.41
C LEU A 162 -9.25 9.74 -8.10
N PHE A 163 -8.30 9.32 -8.94
CA PHE A 163 -8.36 8.01 -9.59
C PHE A 163 -8.23 6.87 -8.57
N ALA A 164 -7.28 6.97 -7.63
CA ALA A 164 -7.14 5.99 -6.55
C ALA A 164 -8.38 5.97 -5.63
N ALA A 165 -8.97 7.13 -5.32
CA ALA A 165 -10.22 7.23 -4.58
C ALA A 165 -11.38 6.58 -5.35
N GLY A 166 -11.45 6.78 -6.68
CA GLY A 166 -12.42 6.13 -7.55
C GLY A 166 -12.28 4.60 -7.55
N LEU A 167 -11.06 4.08 -7.65
CA LEU A 167 -10.79 2.65 -7.51
C LEU A 167 -11.21 2.13 -6.14
N SER A 168 -10.90 2.87 -5.07
CA SER A 168 -11.30 2.51 -3.70
C SER A 168 -12.82 2.54 -3.52
N ALA A 169 -13.53 3.47 -4.18
CA ALA A 169 -14.99 3.54 -4.16
C ALA A 169 -15.62 2.34 -4.87
N VAL A 170 -15.10 2.00 -6.06
CA VAL A 170 -15.51 0.78 -6.79
C VAL A 170 -15.24 -0.45 -5.93
N ASN A 171 -14.07 -0.52 -5.28
CA ASN A 171 -13.71 -1.63 -4.40
C ASN A 171 -14.65 -1.76 -3.20
N LEU A 172 -15.01 -0.62 -2.59
CA LEU A 172 -15.98 -0.53 -1.49
C LEU A 172 -17.36 -1.05 -1.93
N LEU A 173 -17.84 -0.63 -3.11
CA LEU A 173 -19.10 -1.11 -3.67
C LEU A 173 -19.05 -2.61 -3.99
N CYS A 174 -17.94 -3.08 -4.57
CA CYS A 174 -17.75 -4.51 -4.85
C CYS A 174 -17.79 -5.34 -3.56
N THR A 175 -17.14 -4.85 -2.51
CA THR A 175 -17.13 -5.50 -1.18
C THR A 175 -18.51 -5.45 -0.55
N TRP A 176 -19.23 -4.34 -0.70
CA TRP A 176 -20.58 -4.19 -0.19
C TRP A 176 -21.56 -5.16 -0.85
N PHE A 177 -21.53 -5.32 -2.18
CA PHE A 177 -22.52 -6.14 -2.89
C PHE A 177 -22.13 -7.62 -3.02
N PHE A 178 -20.85 -7.93 -3.17
CA PHE A 178 -20.41 -9.28 -3.58
C PHE A 178 -19.67 -10.07 -2.49
N LEU A 179 -19.17 -9.43 -1.42
CA LEU A 179 -18.46 -10.15 -0.36
C LEU A 179 -19.45 -10.59 0.73
N PRO A 180 -19.78 -11.89 0.86
CA PRO A 180 -20.55 -12.38 2.00
C PRO A 180 -19.69 -12.35 3.27
N GLU A 181 -20.35 -12.35 4.44
CA GLU A 181 -19.63 -12.53 5.69
C GLU A 181 -19.08 -13.96 5.76
N THR A 182 -17.76 -14.10 5.88
CA THR A 182 -17.08 -15.40 5.89
C THR A 182 -16.79 -15.92 7.29
N ARG A 183 -16.94 -15.08 8.33
CA ARG A 183 -16.79 -15.53 9.71
C ARG A 183 -17.96 -16.44 10.10
N VAL A 184 -17.65 -17.67 10.49
CA VAL A 184 -18.64 -18.64 11.01
C VAL A 184 -19.11 -18.23 12.42
N PRO A 185 -20.43 -18.05 12.65
CA PRO A 185 -20.98 -17.79 13.99
C PRO A 185 -20.66 -18.95 14.95
N GLY A 186 -20.05 -18.67 16.10
CA GLY A 186 -19.71 -19.69 17.11
C GLY A 186 -18.31 -20.32 16.98
N SER A 187 -17.53 -19.96 15.96
CA SER A 187 -16.09 -20.26 15.97
C SER A 187 -15.46 -19.60 17.21
N PRO A 188 -14.62 -20.32 17.99
CA PRO A 188 -14.05 -19.77 19.22
C PRO A 188 -13.45 -18.40 18.92
N SER A 189 -13.94 -17.36 19.63
CA SER A 189 -13.29 -16.05 19.60
C SER A 189 -11.82 -16.31 19.84
N ALA A 190 -10.97 -15.94 18.87
CA ALA A 190 -9.55 -16.22 18.95
C ALA A 190 -9.07 -15.82 20.34
N THR A 191 -8.64 -16.82 21.12
CA THR A 191 -8.15 -16.66 22.49
C THR A 191 -7.27 -15.43 22.51
N VAL A 192 -7.58 -14.44 23.36
CA VAL A 192 -6.98 -13.10 23.33
C VAL A 192 -5.48 -13.21 23.08
N ARG A 193 -5.06 -13.04 21.81
CA ARG A 193 -3.65 -13.10 21.43
C ARG A 193 -3.02 -11.82 21.94
N THR A 194 -2.50 -11.91 23.16
CA THR A 194 -1.83 -10.81 23.84
C THR A 194 -0.53 -10.52 23.08
N ILE A 195 -0.03 -9.28 23.12
CA ILE A 195 1.30 -8.92 22.58
C ILE A 195 2.38 -9.91 23.07
N LYS A 196 2.25 -10.39 24.31
CA LYS A 196 3.08 -11.46 24.90
C LYS A 196 3.00 -12.79 24.15
N GLY A 197 1.81 -13.19 23.68
CA GLY A 197 1.61 -14.41 22.88
C GLY A 197 2.18 -14.31 21.47
N ALA A 198 2.10 -13.11 20.85
CA ALA A 198 2.78 -12.85 19.59
C ALA A 198 4.32 -12.86 19.77
N ALA A 199 4.82 -12.25 20.84
CA ALA A 199 6.24 -12.26 21.18
C ALA A 199 6.76 -13.68 21.49
N SER A 200 5.97 -14.54 22.15
CA SER A 200 6.35 -15.94 22.36
C SER A 200 6.42 -16.74 21.06
N VAL A 201 5.58 -16.43 20.07
CA VAL A 201 5.68 -17.07 18.74
C VAL A 201 6.98 -16.68 18.02
N LEU A 202 7.49 -15.46 18.23
CA LEU A 202 8.78 -15.03 17.69
C LEU A 202 9.96 -15.77 18.35
N SER A 203 9.79 -16.28 19.57
CA SER A 203 10.81 -17.09 20.24
C SER A 203 10.94 -18.52 19.69
N LEU A 204 9.99 -18.96 18.85
CA LEU A 204 10.10 -20.25 18.17
C LEU A 204 11.20 -20.17 17.09
N PRO A 205 12.19 -21.06 17.10
CA PRO A 205 13.42 -20.90 16.31
C PRO A 205 13.18 -20.87 14.79
N VAL A 206 12.19 -21.60 14.28
CA VAL A 206 11.84 -21.58 12.85
C VAL A 206 10.99 -20.37 12.50
N VAL A 207 9.95 -20.09 13.29
CA VAL A 207 9.01 -18.99 13.00
C VAL A 207 9.69 -17.63 13.15
N GLY A 208 10.48 -17.44 14.21
CA GLY A 208 11.25 -16.22 14.43
C GLY A 208 12.22 -15.94 13.28
N ARG A 209 12.96 -16.96 12.81
CA ARG A 209 13.85 -16.83 11.65
C ARG A 209 13.08 -16.45 10.38
N CYS A 210 11.95 -17.09 10.11
CA CYS A 210 11.12 -16.74 8.95
C CYS A 210 10.58 -15.31 9.03
N VAL A 211 10.11 -14.87 10.19
CA VAL A 211 9.62 -13.49 10.38
C VAL A 211 10.75 -12.48 10.18
N VAL A 212 11.94 -12.73 10.74
CA VAL A 212 13.11 -11.86 10.55
C VAL A 212 13.52 -11.80 9.08
N LEU A 213 13.54 -12.94 8.37
CA LEU A 213 13.86 -12.97 6.94
C LEU A 213 12.85 -12.18 6.11
N VAL A 214 11.55 -12.37 6.36
CA VAL A 214 10.48 -11.61 5.68
C VAL A 214 10.62 -10.13 6.00
N LEU A 215 10.87 -9.76 7.26
CA LEU A 215 11.07 -8.37 7.65
C LEU A 215 12.26 -7.74 6.92
N LEU A 216 13.41 -8.40 6.90
CA LEU A 216 14.61 -7.91 6.22
C LEU A 216 14.37 -7.76 4.71
N PHE A 217 13.73 -8.75 4.09
CA PHE A 217 13.36 -8.70 2.68
C PHE A 217 12.42 -7.53 2.39
N THR A 218 11.33 -7.38 3.15
CA THR A 218 10.35 -6.29 2.97
C THR A 218 10.98 -4.93 3.22
N VAL A 219 11.86 -4.79 4.21
CA VAL A 219 12.59 -3.54 4.48
C VAL A 219 13.52 -3.21 3.31
N ALA A 220 14.31 -4.17 2.83
CA ALA A 220 15.20 -3.95 1.69
C ALA A 220 14.41 -3.56 0.43
N PHE A 221 13.31 -4.26 0.16
CA PHE A 221 12.41 -3.97 -0.96
C PHE A 221 11.79 -2.57 -0.85
N ALA A 222 11.23 -2.21 0.32
CA ALA A 222 10.63 -0.89 0.53
C ALA A 222 11.66 0.26 0.46
N GLN A 223 12.89 0.04 0.94
CA GLN A 223 13.98 1.02 0.83
C GLN A 223 14.44 1.21 -0.61
N MET A 224 14.56 0.11 -1.35
CA MET A 224 14.83 0.14 -2.78
C MET A 224 13.77 1.00 -3.47
N GLU A 225 12.48 0.74 -3.27
CA GLU A 225 11.39 1.53 -3.86
C GLU A 225 11.44 3.02 -3.45
N GLY A 226 11.46 3.33 -2.15
CA GLY A 226 11.42 4.72 -1.68
C GLY A 226 12.61 5.57 -2.16
N THR A 227 13.81 4.99 -2.18
CA THR A 227 15.04 5.71 -2.55
C THR A 227 15.22 5.79 -4.07
N PHE A 228 14.75 4.79 -4.80
CA PHE A 228 14.94 4.69 -6.24
C PHE A 228 14.25 5.84 -7.00
N SER A 229 13.04 6.24 -6.61
CA SER A 229 12.36 7.42 -7.18
C SER A 229 13.18 8.70 -7.01
N VAL A 230 13.74 8.91 -5.82
CA VAL A 230 14.59 10.09 -5.51
C VAL A 230 15.92 10.03 -6.26
N TYR A 231 16.53 8.85 -6.36
CA TYR A 231 17.74 8.64 -7.15
C TYR A 231 17.53 8.98 -8.63
N LEU A 232 16.41 8.55 -9.22
CA LEU A 232 16.08 8.90 -10.62
C LEU A 232 15.90 10.41 -10.81
N LEU A 233 15.20 11.06 -9.88
CA LEU A 233 14.99 12.51 -9.88
C LEU A 233 16.33 13.27 -9.87
N THR A 234 17.25 12.85 -9.02
CA THR A 234 18.53 13.54 -8.76
C THR A 234 19.62 13.22 -9.77
N ARG A 235 19.56 12.05 -10.42
CA ARG A 235 20.60 11.58 -11.36
C ARG A 235 20.24 11.79 -12.83
N PHE A 236 18.96 11.67 -13.20
CA PHE A 236 18.53 11.60 -14.61
C PHE A 236 17.55 12.70 -15.05
N LEU A 237 16.95 13.45 -14.12
CA LEU A 237 15.88 14.42 -14.40
C LEU A 237 16.20 15.85 -13.99
N SER A 238 17.28 16.06 -13.24
CA SER A 238 17.90 17.37 -13.11
C SER A 238 18.97 17.52 -14.20
N ALA A 239 19.00 18.68 -14.87
CA ALA A 239 19.98 19.02 -15.92
C ALA A 239 21.43 19.22 -15.38
N GLY A 240 21.79 18.52 -14.31
CA GLY A 240 22.98 18.65 -13.48
C GLY A 240 22.68 18.08 -12.09
N ALA A 241 23.70 17.67 -11.32
CA ALA A 241 23.51 17.14 -9.97
C ALA A 241 22.76 18.17 -9.12
N VAL A 242 21.52 17.88 -8.73
CA VAL A 242 20.86 18.67 -7.67
C VAL A 242 21.64 18.35 -6.40
N PRO A 243 22.36 19.33 -5.81
CA PRO A 243 23.05 19.09 -4.56
C PRO A 243 21.97 18.89 -3.51
N LEU A 244 21.81 17.65 -3.05
CA LEU A 244 20.98 17.31 -1.90
C LEU A 244 21.72 17.54 -0.58
N GLU A 245 22.74 18.39 -0.57
CA GLU A 245 23.36 18.87 0.65
C GLU A 245 22.65 20.14 1.11
N GLY A 246 21.71 19.94 2.03
CA GLY A 246 21.08 21.02 2.75
C GLY A 246 20.39 20.45 3.97
N GLY A 247 20.94 20.74 5.16
CA GLY A 247 20.23 20.54 6.42
C GLY A 247 18.87 21.22 6.43
N TRP A 248 18.17 21.09 7.55
CA TRP A 248 16.78 21.48 7.87
C TRP A 248 16.21 22.83 7.34
N LEU A 249 16.97 23.65 6.60
CA LEU A 249 16.66 25.03 6.23
C LEU A 249 16.85 25.41 4.74
N VAL A 250 17.19 24.51 3.80
CA VAL A 250 17.46 24.97 2.41
C VAL A 250 16.24 24.78 1.48
N HIS A 251 15.90 25.88 0.80
CA HIS A 251 14.73 26.14 -0.02
C HIS A 251 14.24 24.98 -0.90
N ALA A 252 12.91 24.82 -0.93
CA ALA A 252 12.21 24.02 -1.91
C ALA A 252 12.63 24.44 -3.32
N VAL A 253 13.36 23.58 -4.02
CA VAL A 253 13.48 23.67 -5.48
C VAL A 253 12.08 23.37 -5.99
N HIS A 254 11.31 24.39 -6.37
CA HIS A 254 10.06 24.22 -7.10
C HIS A 254 10.44 23.79 -8.52
N PRO A 255 10.38 22.49 -8.86
CA PRO A 255 10.83 22.04 -10.16
C PRO A 255 9.78 22.49 -11.19
N ASP A 256 10.22 22.90 -12.37
CA ASP A 256 9.31 23.22 -13.48
C ASP A 256 8.33 22.07 -13.72
N GLU A 257 7.08 22.40 -14.09
CA GLU A 257 6.04 21.39 -14.33
C GLU A 257 6.44 20.34 -15.38
N ALA A 258 7.26 20.74 -16.36
CA ALA A 258 7.81 19.82 -17.36
C ALA A 258 8.72 18.75 -16.74
N ILE A 259 9.54 19.12 -15.74
CA ILE A 259 10.44 18.20 -15.03
C ILE A 259 9.61 17.23 -14.18
N LEU A 260 8.59 17.73 -13.48
CA LEU A 260 7.67 16.88 -12.69
C LEU A 260 6.91 15.90 -13.57
N ARG A 261 6.48 16.32 -14.76
CA ARG A 261 5.80 15.48 -15.73
C ARG A 261 6.71 14.34 -16.20
N GLU A 262 7.92 14.67 -16.62
CA GLU A 262 8.88 13.66 -17.10
C GLU A 262 9.29 12.72 -15.97
N ALA A 263 9.49 13.25 -14.76
CA ALA A 263 9.79 12.46 -13.59
C ALA A 263 8.69 11.44 -13.29
N SER A 264 7.43 11.86 -13.30
CA SER A 264 6.29 10.99 -13.05
C SER A 264 6.23 9.85 -14.07
N LEU A 265 6.41 10.14 -15.35
CA LEU A 265 6.40 9.14 -16.43
C LEU A 265 7.55 8.13 -16.27
N ARG A 266 8.78 8.63 -16.07
CA ARG A 266 9.97 7.76 -15.95
C ARG A 266 9.92 6.92 -14.68
N SER A 267 9.52 7.48 -13.55
CA SER A 267 9.35 6.71 -12.30
C SER A 267 8.27 5.64 -12.48
N GLY A 268 7.11 5.99 -13.05
CA GLY A 268 6.02 5.04 -13.23
C GLY A 268 6.38 3.87 -14.15
N ALA A 269 7.02 4.15 -15.29
CA ALA A 269 7.45 3.13 -16.24
C ALA A 269 8.49 2.18 -15.64
N LEU A 270 9.48 2.72 -14.92
CA LEU A 270 10.57 1.91 -14.38
C LEU A 270 10.09 1.01 -13.23
N PHE A 271 9.22 1.52 -12.36
CA PHE A 271 8.58 0.69 -11.34
C PHE A 271 7.70 -0.39 -11.92
N ALA A 272 6.99 -0.12 -13.02
CA ALA A 272 6.23 -1.15 -13.73
C ALA A 272 7.14 -2.27 -14.25
N VAL A 273 8.32 -1.92 -14.79
CA VAL A 273 9.33 -2.91 -15.22
C VAL A 273 9.87 -3.71 -14.04
N VAL A 274 10.22 -3.06 -12.92
CA VAL A 274 10.63 -3.76 -11.69
C VAL A 274 9.52 -4.69 -11.19
N GLY A 275 8.27 -4.23 -11.22
CA GLY A 275 7.09 -5.03 -10.91
C GLY A 275 7.00 -6.29 -11.78
N VAL A 276 7.18 -6.15 -13.10
CA VAL A 276 7.17 -7.27 -14.04
C VAL A 276 8.32 -8.24 -13.73
N LEU A 277 9.54 -7.73 -13.51
CA LEU A 277 10.70 -8.57 -13.19
C LEU A 277 10.56 -9.28 -11.85
N SER A 278 9.90 -8.66 -10.86
CA SER A 278 9.64 -9.27 -9.55
C SER A 278 8.53 -10.33 -9.58
N ALA A 279 7.71 -10.32 -10.63
CA ALA A 279 6.61 -11.27 -10.82
C ALA A 279 7.00 -12.50 -11.67
N LEU A 280 8.17 -12.46 -12.33
CA LEU A 280 8.77 -13.56 -13.09
C LEU A 280 9.66 -14.44 -12.21
#